data_AF-A0A800DAL7-F1
#
_entry.id   AF-A0A800DAL7-F1
#
_cell.length_a   1.000
_cell.length_b   1.000
_cell.length_c   1.000
_cell.angle_alpha   90.00
_cell.angle_beta   90.00
_cell.angle_gamma   90.00
#
_symmetry.space_group_name_H-M   'P 1'
#
loop_
_entity.id
_entity.type
_entity.pdbx_description
1 polymer ?
#
loop_
_entity_poly.entity_id
_entity_poly.type
_entity_poly.pdbx_seq_one_letter_code
_entity_poly.pdbx_strand_id
1 'polypeptide(L)'
;TLTFMLVSALSFTSLLFEMWNSIVDAQKLRAFDIDRMNVFKRAFKAYIPIITPLILLLFRKANDFQIAMETKGFGAPVEPTEIEVLTARPADYLWLALIVAVFVGCTVLKFAAW
;
A
#
# COMPACT_ATOMS: atom_id res chain seq x y z
N THR A 1 -9.89 -11.13 -6.52
CA THR A 1 -10.36 -10.01 -5.67
C THR A 1 -9.36 -9.54 -4.63
N LEU A 2 -8.70 -10.43 -3.87
CA LEU A 2 -7.67 -10.05 -2.88
C LEU A 2 -6.49 -9.27 -3.50
N THR A 3 -5.96 -9.75 -4.63
CA THR A 3 -4.88 -9.08 -5.36
C THR A 3 -5.28 -7.65 -5.76
N PHE A 4 -6.51 -7.47 -6.24
CA PHE A 4 -7.03 -6.15 -6.59
C PHE A 4 -7.14 -5.21 -5.37
N MET A 5 -7.64 -5.72 -4.23
CA MET A 5 -7.71 -4.94 -3.00
C MET A 5 -6.30 -4.52 -2.52
N LEU A 6 -5.33 -5.43 -2.58
CA LEU A 6 -3.95 -5.17 -2.17
C LEU A 6 -3.27 -4.14 -3.07
N VAL A 7 -3.31 -4.33 -4.40
CA VAL A 7 -2.72 -3.40 -5.37
C VAL A 7 -3.37 -2.01 -5.29
N SER A 8 -4.70 -1.96 -5.12
CA SER A 8 -5.43 -0.71 -4.91
C SER A 8 -5.01 -0.05 -3.59
N ALA A 9 -4.89 -0.79 -2.49
CA ALA A 9 -4.46 -0.27 -1.19
C ALA A 9 -3.04 0.31 -1.22
N LEU A 10 -2.11 -0.32 -1.95
CA LEU A 10 -0.77 0.22 -2.16
C LEU A 10 -0.82 1.57 -2.90
N SER A 11 -1.65 1.67 -3.95
CA SER A 11 -1.86 2.93 -4.66
C SER A 11 -2.52 4.00 -3.78
N PHE A 12 -3.50 3.62 -2.96
CA PHE A 12 -4.15 4.50 -1.98
C PHE A 12 -3.18 5.01 -0.92
N THR A 13 -2.15 4.24 -0.57
CA THR A 13 -1.12 4.67 0.40
C THR A 13 -0.34 5.86 -0.13
N SER A 14 0.05 5.86 -1.42
CA SER A 14 0.70 7.02 -2.03
C SER A 14 -0.20 8.25 -2.04
N LEU A 15 -1.49 8.07 -2.36
CA LEU A 15 -2.49 9.13 -2.31
C LEU A 15 -2.67 9.71 -0.89
N LEU A 16 -2.66 8.84 0.12
CA LEU A 16 -2.73 9.22 1.53
C LEU A 16 -1.58 10.14 1.92
N PHE A 17 -0.35 9.84 1.49
CA PHE A 17 0.81 10.69 1.75
C PHE A 17 0.68 12.06 1.08
N GLU A 18 0.20 12.13 -0.15
CA GLU A 18 -0.05 13.42 -0.82
C GLU A 18 -1.12 14.25 -0.08
N MET A 19 -2.25 13.62 0.28
CA MET A 19 -3.31 14.27 1.05
C MET A 19 -2.82 14.75 2.41
N TRP A 20 -2.03 13.92 3.10
CA TRP A 20 -1.41 14.27 4.37
C TRP A 20 -0.55 15.53 4.24
N ASN A 21 0.38 15.54 3.29
CA ASN A 21 1.29 16.67 3.08
C ASN A 21 0.53 17.95 2.73
N SER A 22 -0.46 17.85 1.83
CA SER A 22 -1.32 18.98 1.47
C SER A 22 -2.07 19.55 2.67
N ILE A 23 -2.62 18.70 3.55
CA ILE A 23 -3.30 19.14 4.78
C ILE A 23 -2.31 19.78 5.75
N VAL A 24 -1.13 19.18 5.95
CA VAL A 24 -0.10 19.74 6.83
C VAL A 24 0.30 21.14 6.36
N ASP A 25 0.53 21.33 5.07
CA ASP A 25 0.89 22.64 4.51
C ASP A 25 -0.25 23.64 4.62
N ALA A 26 -1.50 23.22 4.40
CA ALA A 26 -2.68 24.06 4.59
C ALA A 26 -2.84 24.51 6.05
N GLN A 27 -2.54 23.65 7.03
CA GLN A 27 -2.57 24.02 8.44
C GLN A 27 -1.44 24.98 8.80
N LYS A 28 -0.22 24.76 8.30
CA LYS A 28 0.91 25.69 8.47
C LYS A 28 0.57 27.11 7.98
N LEU A 29 -0.09 27.22 6.82
CA LEU A 29 -0.58 28.49 6.28
C LEU A 29 -1.61 29.19 7.18
N ARG A 30 -2.37 28.43 7.98
CA ARG A 30 -3.32 28.96 8.98
C ARG A 30 -2.65 29.30 10.31
N ALA A 31 -1.33 29.56 10.29
CA ALA A 31 -0.50 29.84 11.46
C ALA A 31 -0.53 28.71 12.52
N PHE A 32 -0.80 27.47 12.09
CA PHE A 32 -0.73 26.32 12.96
C PHE A 32 0.71 25.84 13.08
N ASP A 33 1.43 26.39 14.06
CA ASP A 33 2.85 26.09 14.29
C ASP A 33 3.01 24.75 15.06
N ILE A 34 3.13 23.67 14.29
CA ILE A 34 3.28 22.29 14.79
C ILE A 34 4.68 22.07 15.40
N ASP A 35 5.67 22.84 14.97
CA ASP A 35 7.09 22.60 15.28
C ASP A 35 7.54 23.29 16.57
N ARG A 36 6.85 24.34 17.02
CA ARG A 36 7.13 24.98 18.32
C ARG A 36 6.49 24.32 19.55
N MET A 37 5.70 23.26 19.40
CA MET A 37 4.95 22.64 20.51
C MET A 37 5.70 21.49 21.21
N ASN A 38 5.63 21.43 22.56
CA ASN A 38 6.06 20.27 23.35
C ASN A 38 5.39 18.98 22.85
N VAL A 39 6.12 17.86 22.89
CA VAL A 39 5.66 16.53 22.44
C VAL A 39 4.24 16.14 22.90
N PHE A 40 3.88 16.42 24.16
CA PHE A 40 2.53 16.15 24.68
C PHE A 40 1.44 17.05 24.07
N LYS A 41 1.73 18.34 23.86
CA LYS A 41 0.81 19.27 23.18
C LYS A 41 0.73 18.95 21.69
N ARG A 42 1.83 18.50 21.09
CA ARG A 42 1.89 18.07 19.69
C ARG A 42 1.00 16.86 19.43
N ALA A 43 1.10 15.82 20.28
CA ALA A 43 0.35 14.56 20.12
C ALA A 43 -1.17 14.76 20.02
N PHE A 44 -1.77 15.58 20.89
CA PHE A 44 -3.23 15.77 20.90
C PHE A 44 -3.67 17.04 20.18
N LYS A 45 -3.02 18.18 20.42
CA LYS A 45 -3.47 19.47 19.88
C LYS A 45 -3.06 19.67 18.43
N ALA A 46 -1.94 19.09 17.98
CA ALA A 46 -1.46 19.22 16.61
C ALA A 46 -2.11 18.22 15.63
N TYR A 47 -2.25 16.96 16.04
CA TYR A 47 -2.67 15.88 15.13
C TYR A 47 -4.19 15.82 14.88
N ILE A 48 -5.03 16.12 15.88
CA ILE A 48 -6.48 16.11 15.71
C ILE A 48 -6.96 16.94 14.49
N PRO A 49 -6.56 18.21 14.32
CA PRO A 49 -7.02 19.03 13.18
C PRO A 49 -6.48 18.58 11.82
N ILE A 50 -5.49 17.69 11.77
CA ILE A 50 -4.97 17.07 10.54
C ILE A 50 -5.73 15.77 10.24
N ILE A 51 -5.95 14.94 11.26
CA ILE A 51 -6.58 13.63 11.12
C ILE A 51 -8.07 13.76 10.74
N THR A 52 -8.81 14.67 11.37
CA THR A 52 -10.24 14.86 11.07
C THR A 52 -10.51 15.16 9.59
N PRO A 53 -9.87 16.16 8.94
CA PRO A 53 -10.07 16.41 7.52
C PRO A 53 -9.54 15.28 6.64
N LEU A 54 -8.45 14.61 7.02
CA LEU A 54 -7.91 13.47 6.27
C LEU A 54 -8.91 12.33 6.17
N ILE A 55 -9.54 11.95 7.30
CA ILE A 55 -10.55 10.89 7.34
C ILE A 55 -11.77 11.26 6.50
N LEU A 56 -12.25 12.50 6.60
CA LEU A 56 -13.38 12.97 5.78
C LEU A 56 -13.06 12.93 4.29
N LEU A 57 -11.86 13.36 3.90
CA LEU A 57 -11.41 13.34 2.52
C LEU A 57 -11.23 11.91 2.00
N LEU A 58 -10.77 10.98 2.85
CA LEU A 58 -10.66 9.57 2.52
C LEU A 58 -12.01 8.91 2.27
N PHE A 59 -13.01 9.16 3.12
CA PHE A 59 -14.36 8.64 2.89
C PHE A 59 -14.94 9.15 1.58
N ARG A 60 -14.76 10.43 1.27
CA ARG A 60 -15.19 10.99 -0.02
C ARG A 60 -14.49 10.31 -1.19
N LYS A 61 -13.17 10.13 -1.10
CA LYS A 61 -12.38 9.48 -2.15
C LYS A 61 -12.75 8.02 -2.33
N ALA A 62 -13.02 7.30 -1.24
CA ALA A 62 -13.49 5.93 -1.28
C ALA A 62 -14.86 5.82 -1.96
N ASN A 63 -15.77 6.76 -1.70
CA ASN A 63 -17.07 6.83 -2.39
C ASN A 63 -16.90 7.11 -3.90
N ASP A 64 -16.07 8.09 -4.27
CA ASP A 64 -15.76 8.37 -5.67
C ASP A 64 -15.13 7.14 -6.38
N PHE A 65 -14.25 6.43 -5.67
CA PHE A 65 -13.64 5.19 -6.16
C PHE A 65 -14.66 4.07 -6.33
N GLN A 66 -15.58 3.89 -5.38
CA GLN A 66 -16.66 2.92 -5.49
C GLN A 66 -17.55 3.20 -6.70
N ILE A 67 -18.02 4.44 -6.88
CA ILE A 67 -18.86 4.82 -8.01
C ILE A 67 -18.13 4.57 -9.34
N ALA A 68 -16.82 4.90 -9.39
CA ALA A 68 -16.01 4.66 -10.57
C ALA A 68 -15.83 3.15 -10.88
N MET A 69 -15.72 2.31 -9.84
CA MET A 69 -15.66 0.87 -9.99
C MET A 69 -16.98 0.29 -10.50
N GLU A 70 -18.11 0.69 -9.92
CA GLU A 70 -19.45 0.27 -10.34
C GLU A 70 -19.72 0.66 -11.80
N THR A 71 -19.33 1.88 -12.19
CA THR A 71 -19.45 2.37 -13.58
C THR A 71 -18.62 1.54 -14.57
N LYS A 72 -17.48 1.00 -14.13
CA LYS A 72 -16.63 0.10 -14.94
C LYS A 72 -17.11 -1.35 -14.95
N GLY A 73 -18.22 -1.67 -14.28
CA GLY A 73 -18.76 -3.02 -14.19
C GLY A 73 -18.00 -3.94 -13.21
N PHE A 74 -17.19 -3.39 -12.29
CA PHE A 74 -16.66 -4.19 -11.19
C PHE A 74 -17.81 -4.66 -10.30
N GLY A 75 -17.83 -5.96 -9.97
CA GLY A 75 -18.92 -6.58 -9.22
C GLY A 75 -20.00 -7.24 -10.10
N ALA A 76 -19.85 -7.21 -11.42
CA ALA A 76 -20.65 -8.03 -12.32
C ALA A 76 -20.46 -9.53 -12.00
N PRO A 77 -21.47 -10.39 -12.25
CA PRO A 77 -21.42 -11.83 -11.97
C PRO A 77 -20.46 -12.62 -12.88
N VAL A 78 -19.67 -11.93 -13.71
CA VAL A 78 -18.74 -12.52 -14.66
C VAL A 78 -17.36 -12.63 -14.01
N GLU A 79 -16.61 -13.69 -14.36
CA GLU A 79 -15.23 -13.84 -13.90
C GLU A 79 -14.35 -12.68 -14.40
N PRO A 80 -13.52 -12.07 -13.54
CA PRO A 80 -12.65 -10.98 -13.92
C PRO A 80 -11.50 -11.45 -14.82
N THR A 81 -11.27 -10.74 -15.92
CA THR A 81 -10.14 -11.00 -16.82
C THR A 81 -8.86 -10.36 -16.28
N GLU A 82 -7.76 -11.13 -16.25
CA GLU A 82 -6.43 -10.64 -15.88
C GLU A 82 -5.76 -9.99 -17.10
N ILE A 83 -5.38 -8.70 -16.97
CA ILE A 83 -4.77 -7.94 -18.07
C ILE A 83 -3.25 -8.15 -18.13
N GLU A 84 -2.60 -8.26 -16.98
CA GLU A 84 -1.18 -8.61 -16.89
C GLU A 84 -1.01 -10.05 -16.44
N VAL A 85 -0.54 -10.89 -17.36
CA VAL A 85 -0.13 -12.26 -17.09
C VAL A 85 1.39 -12.32 -16.97
N LEU A 86 1.89 -12.78 -15.82
CA LEU A 86 3.31 -12.95 -15.58
C LEU A 86 3.78 -14.23 -16.29
N THR A 87 4.64 -14.08 -17.29
CA THR A 87 5.26 -15.22 -17.98
C THR A 87 6.64 -15.52 -17.38
N ALA A 88 6.87 -16.79 -17.04
CA ALA A 88 8.15 -17.23 -16.50
C ALA A 88 9.26 -17.05 -17.54
N ARG A 89 10.31 -16.34 -17.14
CA ARG A 89 11.48 -16.12 -17.99
C ARG A 89 12.46 -17.29 -17.84
N PRO A 90 13.30 -17.59 -18.86
CA PRO A 90 14.34 -18.61 -18.74
C PRO A 90 15.30 -18.34 -17.57
N ALA A 91 15.51 -17.07 -17.21
CA ALA A 91 16.27 -16.67 -16.04
C ALA A 91 15.64 -17.16 -14.72
N ASP A 92 14.31 -17.19 -14.63
CA ASP A 92 13.61 -17.63 -13.42
C ASP A 92 13.86 -19.10 -13.15
N TYR A 93 13.91 -19.92 -14.21
CA TYR A 93 14.26 -21.34 -14.10
C TYR A 93 15.72 -21.55 -13.65
N LEU A 94 16.65 -20.72 -14.11
CA LEU A 94 18.06 -20.79 -13.70
C LEU A 94 18.22 -20.44 -12.21
N TRP A 95 17.53 -19.39 -11.74
CA TRP A 95 17.51 -19.04 -10.33
C TRP A 95 16.86 -20.12 -9.46
N LEU A 96 15.77 -20.72 -9.93
CA LEU A 96 15.09 -21.79 -9.22
C LEU A 96 15.98 -23.04 -9.09
N ALA A 97 16.68 -23.42 -10.16
CA ALA A 97 17.66 -24.50 -10.13
C ALA A 97 18.80 -24.24 -9.14
N LEU A 98 19.32 -23.01 -9.10
CA LEU A 98 20.38 -22.61 -8.16
C LEU A 98 19.90 -22.71 -6.70
N ILE A 99 18.70 -22.20 -6.39
CA ILE A 99 18.13 -22.27 -5.03
C ILE A 99 17.97 -23.72 -4.58
N VAL A 100 17.45 -24.59 -5.45
CA VAL A 100 17.29 -26.02 -5.16
C VAL A 100 18.65 -26.70 -4.96
N ALA A 101 19.64 -26.40 -5.80
CA ALA A 101 20.98 -26.96 -5.68
C ALA A 101 21.65 -26.58 -4.35
N VAL A 102 21.54 -25.31 -3.94
CA VAL A 102 22.07 -24.84 -2.65
C VAL A 102 21.35 -25.53 -1.49
N PHE A 103 20.02 -25.63 -1.54
CA PHE A 103 19.24 -26.31 -0.50
C PHE A 103 19.65 -27.77 -0.34
N VAL A 104 19.74 -28.52 -1.45
CA VAL A 104 20.19 -29.91 -1.44
C VAL A 104 21.62 -30.02 -0.90
N GLY A 105 22.54 -29.17 -1.38
CA GLY A 105 23.92 -29.14 -0.88
C GLY A 105 24.00 -28.94 0.63
N CYS A 106 23.24 -27.99 1.18
CA CYS A 106 23.16 -27.76 2.62
C CYS A 106 22.60 -28.97 3.38
N THR A 107 21.55 -29.61 2.87
CA THR A 107 20.95 -30.79 3.54
C THR A 107 21.90 -31.99 3.54
N VAL A 108 22.62 -32.23 2.44
CA VAL A 108 23.61 -33.31 2.33
C VAL A 108 24.80 -33.06 3.26
N LEU A 109 25.31 -31.83 3.31
CA LEU A 109 26.39 -31.47 4.24
C LEU A 109 25.96 -31.66 5.70
N LYS A 110 24.72 -31.29 6.05
CA LYS A 110 24.19 -31.51 7.40
C LYS A 110 24.06 -33.00 7.74
N PHE A 111 23.61 -33.82 6.78
CA PHE A 111 23.47 -35.27 6.99
C PHE A 111 24.80 -36.02 7.00
N ALA A 112 25.81 -35.52 6.29
CA ALA A 112 27.17 -36.09 6.29
C ALA A 112 28.01 -35.64 7.49
N ALA A 113 27.63 -34.52 8.14
CA ALA A 113 28.27 -33.99 9.35
C ALA A 113 27.63 -34.51 10.66
N TRP A 114 26.67 -35.43 10.58
CA TRP A 114 26.05 -36.13 11.70
C TRP A 114 26.47 -37.60 11.67
#